data_AF-A0A9X2EG01-F1
#
_entry.id   AF-A0A9X2EG01-F1
#
_cell.length_a   1.000
_cell.length_b   1.000
_cell.length_c   1.000
_cell.angle_alpha   90.00
_cell.angle_beta   90.00
_cell.angle_gamma   90.00
#
_symmetry.space_group_name_H-M   'P 1'
#
loop_
_entity.id
_entity.type
_entity.pdbx_description
1 polymer ?
#
loop_
_entity_poly.entity_id
_entity_poly.type
_entity_poly.pdbx_seq_one_letter_code
_entity_poly.pdbx_strand_id
1 'polypeptide(L)'
;MAGVSCLAGAAIAQDANEMIDFGDDTSQWANDGECDDWRFQGDGMATFLDEESVGHDATDCRAGYEAGALTIRTEPYDPDEAIDAMVADVVEVSSYERAMLPYRLVAEPNAEAMATIDFGDDSGAYPEDGECDDPRFEGPGASGFGDNYDAHGDATDCRTMYEAGNVRHATFGFAPYQERPRPGLIDFGDDSSYAANDEQCDDPRFVGGRMALYLSAVDIRSDASDCRALYLRGQITVR
;
A
#
# COMPACT_ATOMS: atom_id res chain seq x y z
N MET A 1 67.42 2.81 -4.39
CA MET A 1 66.25 3.05 -3.52
C MET A 1 65.69 4.41 -3.90
N ALA A 2 64.84 4.48 -4.92
CA ALA A 2 64.08 5.70 -5.25
C ALA A 2 62.62 5.35 -5.03
N GLY A 3 62.07 5.83 -3.91
CA GLY A 3 60.68 5.59 -3.52
C GLY A 3 59.75 6.43 -4.40
N VAL A 4 58.86 5.75 -5.11
CA VAL A 4 57.68 6.35 -5.74
C VAL A 4 56.72 6.74 -4.61
N SER A 5 56.60 8.03 -4.33
CA SER A 5 55.58 8.54 -3.41
C SER A 5 54.35 8.90 -4.23
N CYS A 6 53.37 8.00 -4.26
CA CYS A 6 52.02 8.33 -4.71
C CYS A 6 51.36 9.21 -3.64
N LEU A 7 51.09 10.47 -3.97
CA LEU A 7 50.16 11.30 -3.21
C LEU A 7 48.76 10.72 -3.43
N ALA A 8 48.30 9.95 -2.45
CA ALA A 8 46.90 9.58 -2.32
C ALA A 8 46.16 10.71 -1.58
N GLY A 9 44.95 11.00 -2.04
CA GLY A 9 43.85 11.43 -1.18
C GLY A 9 43.75 12.93 -0.89
N ALA A 10 42.80 13.57 -1.56
CA ALA A 10 41.67 14.19 -0.86
C ALA A 10 40.52 14.28 -1.86
N ALA A 11 39.76 13.18 -1.99
CA ALA A 11 38.38 13.32 -2.43
C ALA A 11 37.70 14.11 -1.32
N ILE A 12 37.24 15.31 -1.65
CA ILE A 12 36.30 16.09 -0.86
C ILE A 12 35.04 15.24 -0.68
N ALA A 13 35.00 14.44 0.38
CA ALA A 13 33.74 14.03 0.96
C ALA A 13 33.13 15.32 1.51
N GLN A 14 32.20 15.90 0.76
CA GLN A 14 31.39 17.00 1.27
C GLN A 14 30.70 16.51 2.53
N ASP A 15 30.90 17.28 3.59
CA ASP A 15 30.30 17.14 4.90
C ASP A 15 28.77 17.17 4.76
N ALA A 16 28.14 15.99 4.74
CA ALA A 16 26.68 15.84 4.70
C ALA A 16 26.02 16.17 6.06
N ASN A 17 26.83 16.54 7.06
CA ASN A 17 26.40 16.78 8.43
C ASN A 17 25.65 18.11 8.62
N GLU A 18 25.78 19.09 7.71
CA GLU A 18 25.19 20.43 7.92
C GLU A 18 23.77 20.63 7.34
N MET A 19 23.13 19.62 6.76
CA MET A 19 21.79 19.81 6.15
C MET A 19 20.82 18.64 6.34
N ILE A 20 20.96 17.86 7.42
CA ILE A 20 19.96 16.86 7.79
C ILE A 20 18.85 17.55 8.57
N ASP A 21 17.62 17.48 8.03
CA ASP A 21 16.42 17.93 8.72
C ASP A 21 15.87 16.82 9.61
N PHE A 22 16.25 16.85 10.88
CA PHE A 22 15.76 15.92 11.89
C PHE A 22 14.29 16.15 12.27
N GLY A 23 13.70 17.31 11.93
CA GLY A 23 12.31 17.62 12.25
C GLY A 23 12.07 18.04 13.71
N ASP A 24 10.96 17.61 14.30
CA ASP A 24 10.53 17.89 15.69
C ASP A 24 10.33 16.61 16.53
N ASP A 25 9.80 16.76 17.75
CA ASP A 25 9.55 15.65 18.70
C ASP A 25 8.05 15.51 19.00
N THR A 26 7.20 15.53 17.97
CA THR A 26 5.74 15.50 18.15
C THR A 26 5.11 14.12 18.03
N SER A 27 5.86 13.09 17.63
CA SER A 27 5.40 11.70 17.60
C SER A 27 5.06 11.19 19.01
N GLN A 28 4.16 10.21 19.09
CA GLN A 28 3.89 9.50 20.35
C GLN A 28 5.09 8.68 20.85
N TRP A 29 6.04 8.38 19.96
CA TRP A 29 7.26 7.63 20.25
C TRP A 29 8.49 8.53 20.44
N ALA A 30 8.36 9.84 20.24
CA ALA A 30 9.48 10.77 20.37
C ALA A 30 10.10 10.75 21.79
N ASN A 31 11.43 10.82 21.86
CA ASN A 31 12.21 10.82 23.12
C ASN A 31 12.10 9.52 23.93
N ASP A 32 11.90 8.37 23.29
CA ASP A 32 11.89 7.07 23.95
C ASP A 32 13.25 6.36 23.96
N GLY A 33 14.24 6.92 23.24
CA GLY A 33 15.61 6.45 23.15
C GLY A 33 15.91 5.59 21.92
N GLU A 34 14.94 5.37 21.05
CA GLU A 34 15.10 4.77 19.72
C GLU A 34 14.75 5.81 18.64
N CYS A 35 15.29 5.67 17.42
CA CYS A 35 14.91 6.53 16.29
C CYS A 35 13.77 5.89 15.50
N ASP A 36 12.60 6.55 15.48
CA ASP A 36 11.41 6.07 14.77
C ASP A 36 11.29 6.58 13.32
N ASP A 37 12.20 7.48 12.93
CA ASP A 37 12.19 8.06 11.62
C ASP A 37 12.86 7.16 10.58
N TRP A 38 12.05 6.49 9.76
CA TRP A 38 12.51 5.58 8.71
C TRP A 38 13.46 6.18 7.67
N ARG A 39 13.65 7.52 7.63
CA ARG A 39 14.67 8.19 6.81
C ARG A 39 16.08 7.82 7.30
N PHE A 40 16.21 7.28 8.51
CA PHE A 40 17.43 6.78 9.09
C PHE A 40 17.48 5.24 9.07
N GLN A 41 18.69 4.71 9.26
CA GLN A 41 18.96 3.28 9.41
C GLN A 41 20.18 3.06 10.31
N GLY A 42 20.21 1.95 11.07
CA GLY A 42 21.35 1.55 11.90
C GLY A 42 20.95 0.99 13.26
N ASP A 43 21.92 0.85 14.15
CA ASP A 43 21.81 0.13 15.44
C ASP A 43 21.03 0.90 16.53
N GLY A 44 20.46 2.07 16.21
CA GLY A 44 19.64 2.89 17.10
C GLY A 44 18.21 3.11 16.59
N MET A 45 17.77 2.34 15.59
CA MET A 45 16.41 2.43 15.06
C MET A 45 15.42 1.68 15.96
N ALA A 46 14.20 2.19 16.05
CA ALA A 46 13.09 1.44 16.61
C ALA A 46 12.81 0.18 15.79
N THR A 47 12.28 -0.85 16.46
CA THR A 47 11.97 -2.13 15.80
C THR A 47 10.73 -2.03 14.90
N PHE A 48 9.79 -1.16 15.26
CA PHE A 48 8.57 -0.91 14.50
C PHE A 48 8.56 0.55 14.08
N LEU A 49 8.56 0.79 12.77
CA LEU A 49 8.56 2.14 12.21
C LEU A 49 7.17 2.45 11.67
N ASP A 50 6.66 3.62 11.98
CA ASP A 50 5.41 4.14 11.43
C ASP A 50 5.66 5.39 10.56
N GLU A 51 4.78 5.63 9.59
CA GLU A 51 4.89 6.80 8.69
C GLU A 51 4.61 8.12 9.44
N GLU A 52 3.87 8.06 10.56
CA GLU A 52 3.51 9.23 11.36
C GLU A 52 4.70 9.79 12.17
N SER A 53 5.75 8.99 12.39
CA SER A 53 6.96 9.38 13.13
C SER A 53 8.06 9.98 12.26
N VAL A 54 7.85 10.06 10.95
CA VAL A 54 8.82 10.59 9.99
C VAL A 54 9.04 12.09 10.21
N GLY A 55 10.23 12.47 10.67
CA GLY A 55 10.55 13.84 11.05
C GLY A 55 9.90 14.30 12.35
N HIS A 56 9.41 13.37 13.16
CA HIS A 56 8.70 13.66 14.41
C HIS A 56 9.34 13.01 15.64
N ASP A 57 10.58 12.53 15.49
CA ASP A 57 11.44 12.00 16.54
C ASP A 57 12.89 12.55 16.40
N ALA A 58 13.01 13.86 16.39
CA ALA A 58 14.24 14.56 16.05
C ALA A 58 15.37 14.35 17.07
N THR A 59 15.05 14.28 18.36
CA THR A 59 16.05 14.19 19.42
C THR A 59 16.79 12.86 19.39
N ASP A 60 16.08 11.74 19.27
CA ASP A 60 16.70 10.41 19.28
C ASP A 60 17.42 10.11 17.97
N CYS A 61 16.80 10.44 16.83
CA CYS A 61 17.45 10.30 15.52
C CYS A 61 18.71 11.14 15.37
N ARG A 62 18.73 12.38 15.92
CA ARG A 62 19.95 13.19 15.97
C ARG A 62 21.01 12.56 16.85
N ALA A 63 20.65 12.10 18.05
CA ALA A 63 21.59 11.48 18.97
C ALA A 63 22.24 10.23 18.35
N GLY A 64 21.44 9.37 17.72
CA GLY A 64 21.94 8.17 17.03
C GLY A 64 22.83 8.50 15.82
N TYR A 65 22.49 9.54 15.05
CA TYR A 65 23.30 9.98 13.91
C TYR A 65 24.65 10.57 14.36
N GLU A 66 24.64 11.47 15.36
CA GLU A 66 25.85 12.09 15.91
C GLU A 66 26.76 11.07 16.61
N ALA A 67 26.18 10.02 17.21
CA ALA A 67 26.92 8.89 17.76
C ALA A 67 27.51 7.95 16.70
N GLY A 68 27.16 8.13 15.42
CA GLY A 68 27.54 7.26 14.31
C GLY A 68 26.84 5.89 14.32
N ALA A 69 25.80 5.73 15.15
CA ALA A 69 24.95 4.54 15.19
C ALA A 69 23.91 4.54 14.07
N LEU A 70 23.53 5.72 13.57
CA LEU A 70 22.57 5.90 12.48
C LEU A 70 23.22 6.58 11.27
N THR A 71 22.69 6.25 10.10
CA THR A 71 22.98 6.91 8.82
C THR A 71 21.68 7.26 8.11
N ILE A 72 21.66 8.32 7.31
CA ILE A 72 20.53 8.64 6.42
C ILE A 72 20.46 7.61 5.30
N ARG A 73 19.25 7.11 5.04
CA ARG A 73 18.97 6.27 3.87
C ARG A 73 19.13 7.11 2.60
N THR A 74 19.83 6.54 1.62
CA THR A 74 19.98 7.18 0.31
C THR A 74 18.89 6.77 -0.67
N GLU A 75 18.15 5.71 -0.35
CA GLU A 75 17.03 5.19 -1.13
C GLU A 75 15.74 5.35 -0.33
N PRO A 76 14.57 5.48 -1.00
CA PRO A 76 13.28 5.48 -0.32
C PRO A 76 13.14 4.21 0.53
N TYR A 77 12.65 4.35 1.77
CA TYR A 77 12.29 3.19 2.57
C TYR A 77 11.09 2.49 1.94
N ASP A 78 11.28 1.25 1.49
CA ASP A 78 10.20 0.38 1.02
C ASP A 78 9.93 -0.67 2.12
N PRO A 79 8.79 -0.59 2.84
CA PRO A 79 8.45 -1.58 3.86
C PRO A 79 8.29 -3.00 3.29
N ASP A 80 8.01 -3.14 1.99
CA ASP A 80 7.88 -4.44 1.33
C ASP A 80 9.26 -5.08 1.07
N GLU A 81 10.32 -4.28 0.89
CA GLU A 81 11.70 -4.79 0.73
C GLU A 81 12.24 -5.39 2.04
N ALA A 82 11.87 -4.83 3.19
CA ALA A 82 12.22 -5.40 4.49
C ALA A 82 11.57 -6.79 4.69
N ILE A 83 10.35 -6.97 4.16
CA ILE A 83 9.66 -8.26 4.14
C ILE A 83 10.32 -9.21 3.13
N ASP A 84 10.71 -8.72 1.93
CA ASP A 84 11.39 -9.51 0.90
C ASP A 84 12.75 -10.05 1.36
N ALA A 85 13.51 -9.23 2.11
CA ALA A 85 14.76 -9.62 2.73
C ALA A 85 14.59 -10.69 3.82
N MET A 86 13.43 -10.73 4.50
CA MET A 86 13.09 -11.78 5.47
C MET A 86 12.61 -13.08 4.80
N VAL A 87 12.00 -13.02 3.60
CA VAL A 87 11.57 -14.23 2.86
C VAL A 87 12.64 -14.79 1.93
N ALA A 88 13.71 -14.05 1.65
CA ALA A 88 14.83 -14.50 0.82
C ALA A 88 15.55 -15.76 1.36
N ASP A 89 15.53 -16.00 2.68
CA ASP A 89 16.12 -17.19 3.31
C ASP A 89 15.21 -18.43 3.25
N VAL A 90 13.97 -18.30 2.76
CA VAL A 90 12.96 -19.38 2.73
C VAL A 90 12.91 -20.12 1.39
N VAL A 91 13.62 -19.66 0.35
CA VAL A 91 13.45 -20.17 -1.03
C VAL A 91 14.72 -20.79 -1.64
N GLU A 92 15.21 -21.90 -1.07
CA GLU A 92 16.04 -22.86 -1.84
C GLU A 92 15.14 -23.86 -2.59
N VAL A 93 14.62 -23.47 -3.75
CA VAL A 93 13.88 -24.40 -4.63
C VAL A 93 14.83 -25.25 -5.47
N SER A 94 14.78 -26.56 -5.22
CA SER A 94 15.57 -27.62 -5.83
C SER A 94 15.42 -27.68 -7.37
N SER A 95 16.55 -27.98 -8.04
CA SER A 95 16.71 -28.06 -9.50
C SER A 95 15.72 -28.98 -10.25
N TYR A 96 14.93 -29.78 -9.54
CA TYR A 96 13.93 -30.66 -10.12
C TYR A 96 12.68 -29.93 -10.62
N GLU A 97 12.29 -28.79 -10.03
CA GLU A 97 11.10 -28.03 -10.45
C GLU A 97 11.34 -27.24 -11.75
N ARG A 98 12.60 -26.95 -12.08
CA ARG A 98 12.97 -26.22 -13.31
C ARG A 98 12.83 -27.05 -14.60
N ALA A 99 12.74 -28.37 -14.49
CA ALA A 99 12.77 -29.28 -15.64
C ALA A 99 11.38 -29.65 -16.21
N MET A 100 10.28 -29.23 -15.56
CA MET A 100 8.92 -29.56 -15.99
C MET A 100 8.09 -28.39 -16.53
N LEU A 101 8.70 -27.23 -16.81
CA LEU A 101 7.98 -26.11 -17.43
C LEU A 101 8.38 -25.90 -18.90
N PRO A 102 7.82 -26.64 -19.87
CA PRO A 102 7.62 -26.10 -21.19
C PRO A 102 6.22 -25.49 -21.25
N TYR A 103 6.18 -24.17 -21.48
CA TYR A 103 5.08 -23.46 -22.12
C TYR A 103 3.78 -23.26 -21.32
N ARG A 104 3.64 -22.07 -20.72
CA ARG A 104 2.58 -21.14 -21.16
C ARG A 104 2.96 -19.69 -20.89
N LEU A 105 3.34 -19.00 -21.96
CA LEU A 105 3.22 -17.56 -22.07
C LEU A 105 1.71 -17.24 -22.06
N VAL A 106 1.30 -16.32 -21.18
CA VAL A 106 0.03 -15.56 -21.19
C VAL A 106 -1.24 -16.34 -21.52
N ALA A 107 -1.91 -16.84 -20.49
CA ALA A 107 -3.37 -16.93 -20.46
C ALA A 107 -3.83 -16.16 -19.22
N GLU A 108 -4.71 -15.18 -19.46
CA GLU A 108 -5.39 -14.29 -18.52
C GLU A 108 -5.49 -14.82 -17.07
N PRO A 109 -5.06 -14.05 -16.05
CA PRO A 109 -5.07 -14.49 -14.64
C PRO A 109 -6.49 -14.69 -14.06
N ASN A 110 -7.53 -14.33 -14.81
CA ASN A 110 -8.93 -14.39 -14.37
C ASN A 110 -9.58 -15.78 -14.48
N ALA A 111 -9.13 -16.64 -15.39
CA ALA A 111 -9.83 -17.91 -15.65
C ALA A 111 -9.55 -18.99 -14.58
N GLU A 112 -8.36 -19.02 -13.98
CA GLU A 112 -8.00 -20.02 -12.97
C GLU A 112 -8.49 -19.63 -11.56
N ALA A 113 -8.57 -18.33 -11.24
CA ALA A 113 -9.13 -17.84 -9.98
C ALA A 113 -10.67 -18.00 -9.93
N MET A 114 -11.37 -17.68 -11.03
CA MET A 114 -12.82 -17.89 -11.15
C MET A 114 -13.25 -19.35 -10.99
N ALA A 115 -12.40 -20.29 -11.41
CA ALA A 115 -12.68 -21.72 -11.29
C ALA A 115 -12.63 -22.24 -9.84
N THR A 116 -12.07 -21.47 -8.91
CA THR A 116 -11.92 -21.84 -7.50
C THR A 116 -12.88 -21.13 -6.55
N ILE A 117 -13.58 -20.10 -7.02
CA ILE A 117 -14.56 -19.37 -6.21
C ILE A 117 -15.89 -20.13 -6.24
N ASP A 118 -16.33 -20.57 -5.07
CA ASP A 118 -17.65 -21.14 -4.88
C ASP A 118 -18.68 -20.00 -4.74
N PHE A 119 -19.32 -19.64 -5.85
CA PHE A 119 -20.38 -18.64 -5.87
C PHE A 119 -21.69 -19.13 -5.21
N GLY A 120 -21.85 -20.43 -4.98
CA GLY A 120 -23.10 -20.97 -4.41
C GLY A 120 -24.23 -21.15 -5.42
N ASP A 121 -25.44 -20.87 -4.99
CA ASP A 121 -26.69 -20.89 -5.74
C ASP A 121 -27.48 -19.56 -5.60
N ASP A 122 -28.69 -19.51 -6.15
CA ASP A 122 -29.60 -18.34 -6.09
C ASP A 122 -30.71 -18.60 -5.07
N SER A 123 -30.34 -18.86 -3.81
CA SER A 123 -31.25 -19.13 -2.69
C SER A 123 -31.14 -18.12 -1.55
N GLY A 124 -32.23 -17.88 -0.82
CA GLY A 124 -32.23 -16.91 0.29
C GLY A 124 -33.25 -15.81 0.06
N ALA A 125 -33.05 -14.68 0.73
CA ALA A 125 -34.01 -13.58 0.70
C ALA A 125 -33.84 -12.66 -0.52
N TYR A 126 -32.62 -12.56 -1.04
CA TYR A 126 -32.22 -11.62 -2.09
C TYR A 126 -31.44 -12.28 -3.24
N PRO A 127 -32.01 -13.29 -3.93
CA PRO A 127 -31.38 -13.82 -5.15
C PRO A 127 -31.75 -12.99 -6.38
N GLU A 128 -30.80 -12.78 -7.29
CA GLU A 128 -31.02 -12.18 -8.62
C GLU A 128 -31.67 -10.78 -8.58
N ASP A 129 -31.34 -9.95 -7.59
CA ASP A 129 -31.92 -8.62 -7.41
C ASP A 129 -31.06 -7.45 -7.96
N GLY A 130 -29.87 -7.78 -8.46
CA GLY A 130 -28.92 -6.87 -9.10
C GLY A 130 -27.79 -6.39 -8.20
N GLU A 131 -27.74 -6.82 -6.93
CA GLU A 131 -26.59 -6.66 -6.04
C GLU A 131 -26.02 -8.04 -5.69
N CYS A 132 -24.79 -8.12 -5.16
CA CYS A 132 -24.23 -9.37 -4.65
C CYS A 132 -24.46 -9.45 -3.14
N ASP A 133 -25.44 -10.24 -2.71
CA ASP A 133 -25.86 -10.34 -1.31
C ASP A 133 -25.04 -11.30 -0.46
N ASP A 134 -24.10 -12.00 -1.09
CA ASP A 134 -23.23 -12.90 -0.38
C ASP A 134 -22.19 -12.14 0.46
N PRO A 135 -22.22 -12.23 1.80
CA PRO A 135 -21.31 -11.52 2.70
C PRO A 135 -19.84 -11.93 2.54
N ARG A 136 -19.55 -13.01 1.81
CA ARG A 136 -18.18 -13.41 1.46
C ARG A 136 -17.61 -12.52 0.36
N PHE A 137 -18.39 -11.67 -0.29
CA PHE A 137 -17.95 -10.75 -1.32
C PHE A 137 -17.99 -9.30 -0.82
N GLU A 138 -17.04 -8.51 -1.30
CA GLU A 138 -16.88 -7.10 -0.96
C GLU A 138 -16.72 -6.27 -2.23
N GLY A 139 -17.25 -5.06 -2.25
CA GLY A 139 -17.05 -4.11 -3.34
C GLY A 139 -18.30 -3.28 -3.63
N PRO A 140 -18.23 -2.35 -4.59
CA PRO A 140 -19.37 -1.50 -4.98
C PRO A 140 -20.59 -2.27 -5.52
N GLY A 141 -20.43 -3.52 -5.95
CA GLY A 141 -21.54 -4.38 -6.35
C GLY A 141 -22.04 -5.32 -5.24
N ALA A 142 -21.47 -5.28 -4.03
CA ALA A 142 -21.89 -6.11 -2.91
C ALA A 142 -22.93 -5.37 -2.07
N SER A 143 -23.87 -6.10 -1.48
CA SER A 143 -24.88 -5.49 -0.63
C SER A 143 -24.28 -4.99 0.68
N GLY A 144 -24.77 -3.83 1.15
CA GLY A 144 -24.27 -3.21 2.37
C GLY A 144 -24.73 -3.90 3.66
N PHE A 145 -25.60 -4.91 3.56
CA PHE A 145 -26.30 -5.54 4.68
C PHE A 145 -26.21 -7.07 4.69
N GLY A 146 -25.24 -7.67 3.99
CA GLY A 146 -25.07 -9.12 3.97
C GLY A 146 -24.92 -9.70 5.37
N ASP A 147 -25.86 -10.56 5.76
CA ASP A 147 -25.75 -11.39 6.95
C ASP A 147 -25.30 -12.81 6.56
N ASN A 148 -24.81 -13.60 7.52
CA ASN A 148 -24.30 -14.94 7.23
C ASN A 148 -25.38 -15.93 6.70
N TYR A 149 -26.67 -15.58 6.70
CA TYR A 149 -27.72 -16.42 6.14
C TYR A 149 -27.77 -16.34 4.61
N ASP A 150 -27.31 -15.25 4.03
CA ASP A 150 -27.29 -15.03 2.57
C ASP A 150 -25.96 -15.50 1.92
N ALA A 151 -25.07 -16.12 2.70
CA ALA A 151 -23.86 -16.73 2.18
C ALA A 151 -24.18 -17.86 1.18
N HIS A 152 -23.54 -17.83 0.02
CA HIS A 152 -23.76 -18.72 -1.12
C HIS A 152 -25.15 -18.61 -1.75
N GLY A 153 -25.90 -17.53 -1.47
CA GLY A 153 -27.31 -17.41 -1.82
C GLY A 153 -27.64 -16.57 -3.05
N ASP A 154 -26.65 -15.88 -3.61
CA ASP A 154 -26.88 -14.96 -4.71
C ASP A 154 -25.79 -15.09 -5.80
N ALA A 155 -25.64 -16.33 -6.27
CA ALA A 155 -24.55 -16.72 -7.14
C ALA A 155 -24.55 -15.99 -8.49
N THR A 156 -25.71 -15.71 -9.07
CA THR A 156 -25.85 -15.10 -10.39
C THR A 156 -25.37 -13.65 -10.38
N ASP A 157 -25.77 -12.85 -9.40
CA ASP A 157 -25.34 -11.46 -9.31
C ASP A 157 -23.92 -11.35 -8.77
N CYS A 158 -23.54 -12.18 -7.78
CA CYS A 158 -22.14 -12.24 -7.33
C CYS A 158 -21.17 -12.65 -8.44
N ARG A 159 -21.55 -13.59 -9.32
CA ARG A 159 -20.74 -13.94 -10.50
C ARG A 159 -20.66 -12.77 -11.48
N THR A 160 -21.80 -12.16 -11.79
CA THR A 160 -21.86 -11.03 -12.74
C THR A 160 -21.02 -9.85 -12.24
N MET A 161 -21.15 -9.51 -10.96
CA MET A 161 -20.39 -8.44 -10.33
C MET A 161 -18.91 -8.79 -10.20
N TYR A 162 -18.55 -10.05 -9.96
CA TYR A 162 -17.15 -10.49 -9.89
C TYR A 162 -16.49 -10.42 -11.27
N GLU A 163 -17.17 -10.89 -12.32
CA GLU A 163 -16.72 -10.80 -13.72
C GLU A 163 -16.56 -9.35 -14.19
N ALA A 164 -17.42 -8.46 -13.70
CA ALA A 164 -17.35 -7.02 -13.96
C ALA A 164 -16.28 -6.30 -13.12
N GLY A 165 -15.66 -6.97 -12.13
CA GLY A 165 -14.72 -6.37 -11.19
C GLY A 165 -15.35 -5.45 -10.14
N ASN A 166 -16.67 -5.52 -9.98
CA ASN A 166 -17.44 -4.75 -8.99
C ASN A 166 -17.46 -5.40 -7.60
N VAL A 167 -17.15 -6.69 -7.49
CA VAL A 167 -16.96 -7.38 -6.20
C VAL A 167 -15.75 -8.32 -6.22
N ARG A 168 -15.24 -8.63 -5.03
CA ARG A 168 -14.13 -9.57 -4.79
C ARG A 168 -14.46 -10.48 -3.60
N HIS A 169 -13.98 -11.72 -3.59
CA HIS A 169 -14.18 -12.64 -2.47
C HIS A 169 -13.26 -12.28 -1.29
N ALA A 170 -13.82 -11.95 -0.13
CA ALA A 170 -13.15 -11.48 1.08
C ALA A 170 -12.07 -12.45 1.61
N THR A 171 -12.24 -13.77 1.45
CA THR A 171 -11.24 -14.77 1.90
C THR A 171 -10.06 -14.93 0.93
N PHE A 172 -10.23 -14.55 -0.34
CA PHE A 172 -9.12 -14.42 -1.29
C PHE A 172 -8.66 -12.97 -1.27
N GLY A 173 -8.08 -12.54 -0.15
CA GLY A 173 -7.48 -11.22 0.05
C GLY A 173 -6.21 -10.97 -0.78
N PHE A 174 -6.15 -11.51 -2.00
CA PHE A 174 -5.06 -11.30 -2.96
C PHE A 174 -5.66 -10.99 -4.33
N ALA A 175 -6.21 -9.78 -4.50
CA ALA A 175 -5.95 -9.13 -5.77
C ALA A 175 -4.43 -8.91 -5.82
N PRO A 176 -3.70 -9.35 -6.86
CA PRO A 176 -2.31 -8.94 -6.97
C PRO A 176 -2.31 -7.41 -6.93
N TYR A 177 -1.49 -6.86 -6.03
CA TYR A 177 -1.14 -5.46 -5.87
C TYR A 177 -0.56 -4.81 -7.16
N GLN A 178 -0.74 -5.43 -8.33
CA GLN A 178 -0.09 -5.11 -9.59
C GLN A 178 -0.93 -4.31 -10.59
N GLU A 179 -2.13 -3.83 -10.24
CA GLU A 179 -2.84 -2.86 -11.11
C GLU A 179 -3.31 -1.58 -10.40
N ARG A 180 -3.19 -1.49 -9.07
CA ARG A 180 -3.37 -0.22 -8.37
C ARG A 180 -2.12 0.65 -8.62
N PRO A 181 -2.23 1.85 -9.22
CA PRO A 181 -1.09 2.74 -9.31
C PRO A 181 -0.52 2.94 -7.91
N ARG A 182 0.78 2.69 -7.71
CA ARG A 182 1.41 2.87 -6.38
C ARG A 182 0.99 4.23 -5.82
N PRO A 183 0.67 4.38 -4.53
CA PRO A 183 0.23 5.67 -3.98
C PRO A 183 1.15 6.85 -4.34
N GLY A 184 2.47 6.62 -4.38
CA GLY A 184 3.46 7.62 -4.81
C GLY A 184 3.46 7.99 -6.30
N LEU A 185 2.68 7.30 -7.14
CA LEU A 185 2.46 7.61 -8.55
C LEU A 185 1.13 8.36 -8.78
N ILE A 186 0.26 8.43 -7.77
CA ILE A 186 -1.02 9.11 -7.84
C ILE A 186 -0.83 10.55 -7.35
N ASP A 187 -1.09 11.49 -8.24
CA ASP A 187 -1.19 12.90 -7.87
C ASP A 187 -2.54 13.14 -7.18
N PHE A 188 -2.58 13.03 -5.85
CA PHE A 188 -3.75 13.29 -5.03
C PHE A 188 -4.11 14.78 -4.95
N GLY A 189 -3.13 15.67 -5.15
CA GLY A 189 -3.36 17.12 -5.13
C GLY A 189 -3.21 17.77 -3.76
N ASP A 190 -4.06 18.75 -3.49
CA ASP A 190 -4.18 19.49 -2.23
C ASP A 190 -5.60 19.44 -1.65
N ASP A 191 -5.86 20.20 -0.58
CA ASP A 191 -7.16 20.29 0.10
C ASP A 191 -7.81 21.68 -0.13
N SER A 192 -7.78 22.19 -1.36
CA SER A 192 -8.19 23.57 -1.67
C SER A 192 -9.69 23.79 -1.91
N SER A 193 -10.49 22.74 -2.10
CA SER A 193 -11.94 22.91 -2.33
C SER A 193 -12.72 23.07 -1.01
N TYR A 194 -13.97 23.50 -1.12
CA TYR A 194 -14.89 23.52 0.03
C TYR A 194 -15.28 22.11 0.49
N ALA A 195 -15.16 21.12 -0.40
CA ALA A 195 -15.49 19.73 -0.12
C ALA A 195 -14.29 18.96 0.48
N ALA A 196 -13.10 19.58 0.57
CA ALA A 196 -11.95 18.93 1.16
C ALA A 196 -12.14 18.62 2.65
N ASN A 197 -11.56 17.50 3.12
CA ASN A 197 -11.57 17.09 4.53
C ASN A 197 -12.98 16.87 5.10
N ASP A 198 -13.87 16.29 4.31
CA ASP A 198 -15.25 15.95 4.68
C ASP A 198 -15.50 14.45 4.91
N GLU A 199 -14.43 13.65 4.94
CA GLU A 199 -14.38 12.18 5.08
C GLU A 199 -14.84 11.40 3.83
N GLN A 200 -15.13 12.08 2.74
CA GLN A 200 -15.40 11.48 1.43
C GLN A 200 -14.35 11.93 0.42
N CYS A 201 -14.19 11.17 -0.67
CA CYS A 201 -13.36 11.62 -1.78
C CYS A 201 -14.24 12.34 -2.82
N ASP A 202 -13.98 13.62 -3.05
CA ASP A 202 -14.70 14.46 -4.03
C ASP A 202 -14.06 14.48 -5.41
N ASP A 203 -12.88 13.86 -5.56
CA ASP A 203 -12.15 13.85 -6.81
C ASP A 203 -12.75 12.85 -7.82
N PRO A 204 -13.31 13.31 -8.97
CA PRO A 204 -13.97 12.44 -9.94
C PRO A 204 -13.05 11.46 -10.67
N ARG A 205 -11.73 11.53 -10.47
CA ARG A 205 -10.76 10.54 -10.98
C ARG A 205 -10.82 9.22 -10.20
N PHE A 206 -11.42 9.22 -9.00
CA PHE A 206 -11.57 8.05 -8.16
C PHE A 206 -12.98 7.46 -8.24
N VAL A 207 -13.10 6.19 -7.85
CA VAL A 207 -14.36 5.45 -7.74
C VAL A 207 -14.33 4.55 -6.51
N GLY A 208 -15.49 4.34 -5.85
CA GLY A 208 -15.62 3.45 -4.69
C GLY A 208 -16.72 3.89 -3.72
N GLY A 209 -16.86 3.17 -2.59
CA GLY A 209 -18.01 3.30 -1.67
C GLY A 209 -17.97 4.50 -0.71
N ARG A 210 -16.95 5.35 -0.81
CA ARG A 210 -16.74 6.55 0.01
C ARG A 210 -16.48 7.80 -0.86
N MET A 211 -16.92 7.75 -2.12
CA MET A 211 -16.93 8.93 -2.99
C MET A 211 -18.09 9.85 -2.59
N ALA A 212 -17.89 11.15 -2.71
CA ALA A 212 -18.96 12.11 -2.52
C ALA A 212 -20.09 11.91 -3.54
N LEU A 213 -21.32 12.21 -3.12
CA LEU A 213 -22.52 12.04 -3.94
C LEU A 213 -22.56 12.98 -5.16
N TYR A 214 -21.86 14.12 -5.10
CA TYR A 214 -21.82 15.13 -6.16
C TYR A 214 -20.39 15.45 -6.56
N LEU A 215 -19.88 14.72 -7.55
CA LEU A 215 -18.54 14.94 -8.08
C LEU A 215 -18.53 16.06 -9.11
N SER A 216 -17.60 17.00 -8.97
CA SER A 216 -17.43 18.13 -9.89
C SER A 216 -15.98 18.24 -10.38
N ALA A 217 -15.80 18.80 -11.56
CA ALA A 217 -14.46 19.02 -12.13
C ALA A 217 -13.63 20.05 -11.33
N VAL A 218 -14.25 20.83 -10.44
CA VAL A 218 -13.56 21.77 -9.55
C VAL A 218 -12.86 21.06 -8.38
N ASP A 219 -13.25 19.83 -8.07
CA ASP A 219 -12.74 19.03 -6.96
C ASP A 219 -11.63 18.05 -7.38
N ILE A 220 -11.24 18.08 -8.66
CA ILE A 220 -10.07 17.35 -9.14
C ILE A 220 -8.83 17.87 -8.43
N ARG A 221 -8.14 17.00 -7.69
CA ARG A 221 -6.91 17.29 -6.95
C ARG A 221 -7.09 18.32 -5.84
N SER A 222 -8.30 18.46 -5.33
CA SER A 222 -8.65 19.49 -4.34
C SER A 222 -9.12 18.91 -3.01
N ASP A 223 -9.11 17.59 -2.88
CA ASP A 223 -9.51 16.82 -1.69
C ASP A 223 -8.54 15.65 -1.44
N ALA A 224 -7.25 15.98 -1.34
CA ALA A 224 -6.17 15.01 -1.32
C ALA A 224 -6.17 14.14 -0.07
N SER A 225 -6.44 14.72 1.10
CA SER A 225 -6.37 14.02 2.39
C SER A 225 -7.36 12.86 2.47
N ASP A 226 -8.63 13.08 2.10
CA ASP A 226 -9.64 12.04 2.14
C ASP A 226 -9.47 11.02 1.01
N CYS A 227 -9.21 11.48 -0.22
CA CYS A 227 -8.94 10.57 -1.32
C CYS A 227 -7.71 9.68 -1.06
N ARG A 228 -6.63 10.20 -0.45
CA ARG A 228 -5.46 9.40 -0.07
C ARG A 228 -5.83 8.38 1.01
N ALA A 229 -6.50 8.80 2.08
CA ALA A 229 -6.87 7.92 3.18
C ALA A 229 -7.78 6.77 2.72
N LEU A 230 -8.79 7.09 1.91
CA LEU A 230 -9.72 6.11 1.35
C LEU A 230 -9.03 5.17 0.35
N TYR A 231 -8.07 5.67 -0.43
CA TYR A 231 -7.30 4.87 -1.37
C TYR A 231 -6.40 3.86 -0.65
N LEU A 232 -5.68 4.30 0.40
CA LEU A 232 -4.81 3.46 1.22
C LEU A 232 -5.60 2.38 1.99
N ARG A 233 -6.83 2.69 2.41
CA ARG A 233 -7.76 1.72 3.02
C ARG A 233 -8.42 0.78 2.01
N GLY A 234 -8.11 0.91 0.72
CA GLY A 234 -8.68 0.08 -0.34
C GLY A 234 -10.15 0.39 -0.67
N GLN A 235 -10.73 1.43 -0.09
CA GLN A 235 -12.16 1.78 -0.20
C GLN A 235 -12.51 2.48 -1.52
N ILE A 236 -11.51 3.13 -2.13
CA ILE A 236 -11.60 3.73 -3.47
C ILE A 236 -10.41 3.30 -4.35
N THR A 237 -10.53 3.48 -5.66
CA THR A 237 -9.47 3.27 -6.65
C THR A 237 -9.50 4.38 -7.70
N VAL A 238 -8.37 4.61 -8.39
CA VAL A 238 -8.31 5.50 -9.56
C VAL A 238 -8.91 4.78 -10.77
N ARG A 239 -9.60 5.52 -11.64
CA ARG A 239 -10.08 5.05 -12.96
C ARG A 239 -8.99 4.93 -14.00
#